data_AF-A0A7J3WEN6-F1
#
_entry.id   AF-A0A7J3WEN6-F1
#
_cell.length_a   1.000
_cell.length_b   1.000
_cell.length_c   1.000
_cell.angle_alpha   90.00
_cell.angle_beta   90.00
_cell.angle_gamma   90.00
#
_symmetry.space_group_name_H-M   'P 1'
#
loop_
_entity.id
_entity.type
_entity.pdbx_description
1 polymer ?
#
loop_
_entity_poly.entity_id
_entity_poly.type
_entity_poly.pdbx_seq_one_letter_code
_entity_poly.pdbx_strand_id
1 'polypeptide(L)' 'MSLRLRASLLLALLALFVLVDEAIREGYLFDPRDIATPTIPPSHEQLFIILLSAALILGYRWRR' A
#
# COMPACT_ATOMS: atom_id res chain seq x y z
N MET A 1 -6.72 -20.35 7.29
CA MET A 1 -6.36 -18.92 7.20
C MET A 1 -7.56 -18.07 7.60
N SER A 2 -7.44 -17.22 8.63
CA SER A 2 -8.56 -16.38 9.11
C SER A 2 -8.94 -15.30 8.10
N LEU A 3 -10.18 -14.79 8.17
CA LEU A 3 -10.65 -13.71 7.30
C LEU A 3 -9.74 -12.47 7.39
N ARG A 4 -9.24 -12.16 8.59
CA ARG A 4 -8.28 -11.09 8.84
C ARG A 4 -6.99 -11.25 8.03
N LEU A 5 -6.40 -12.45 8.02
CA LEU A 5 -5.19 -12.74 7.25
C LEU A 5 -5.44 -12.71 5.75
N ARG A 6 -6.63 -13.14 5.29
CA ARG A 6 -7.03 -13.01 3.88
C ARG A 6 -7.14 -11.54 3.46
N ALA A 7 -7.76 -10.70 4.28
CA ALA A 7 -7.85 -9.26 4.03
C ALA A 7 -6.49 -8.57 4.05
N SER A 8 -5.63 -8.90 5.02
CA SER A 8 -4.24 -8.41 5.07
C SER A 8 -3.47 -8.78 3.80
N LEU A 9 -3.56 -10.03 3.35
CA LEU A 9 -2.90 -10.49 2.14
C LEU A 9 -3.45 -9.81 0.87
N LEU A 10 -4.77 -9.61 0.78
CA LEU A 10 -5.38 -8.88 -0.32
C LEU A 10 -4.90 -7.42 -0.37
N LEU A 11 -4.85 -6.74 0.77
CA LEU A 11 -4.36 -5.36 0.85
C LEU A 11 -2.88 -5.26 0.49
N ALA A 12 -2.06 -6.23 0.91
CA ALA A 12 -0.64 -6.30 0.53
C ALA A 12 -0.47 -6.51 -0.98
N LEU A 13 -1.30 -7.37 -1.59
CA LEU A 13 -1.30 -7.56 -3.05
C LEU A 13 -1.73 -6.28 -3.77
N LEU A 14 -2.77 -5.60 -3.30
CA LEU A 14 -3.20 -4.33 -3.89
C LEU A 14 -2.11 -3.26 -3.78
N ALA A 15 -1.43 -3.15 -2.63
CA ALA A 15 -0.29 -2.25 -2.49
C ALA A 15 0.82 -2.59 -3.51
N LEU A 16 1.14 -3.87 -3.68
CA LEU A 16 2.12 -4.30 -4.68
C LEU A 16 1.69 -3.94 -6.11
N PHE A 17 0.42 -4.12 -6.46
CA PHE A 17 -0.09 -3.73 -7.78
C PHE A 17 0.05 -2.22 -8.02
N VAL A 18 -0.28 -1.39 -7.02
CA VAL A 18 -0.11 0.07 -7.11
C VAL A 18 1.36 0.44 -7.33
N LEU A 19 2.28 -0.22 -6.63
CA LEU A 19 3.72 0.03 -6.79
C LEU A 19 4.23 -0.36 -8.18
N VAL A 20 3.75 -1.49 -8.72
CA VAL A 20 4.10 -1.95 -10.07
C VAL A 20 3.52 -1.01 -11.13
N ASP A 21 2.28 -0.57 -10.95
CA ASP A 21 1.64 0.39 -11.86
C ASP A 21 2.44 1.70 -11.92
N GLU A 22 2.87 2.22 -10.77
CA GLU A 22 3.69 3.44 -10.71
C GLU A 22 5.05 3.23 -11.37
N ALA A 23 5.71 2.08 -11.15
CA ALA A 23 6.97 1.75 -11.80
C ALA A 23 6.87 1.72 -13.33
N ILE A 24 5.74 1.23 -13.86
CA ILE A 24 5.49 1.19 -15.30
C ILE A 24 5.15 2.59 -15.84
N ARG A 25 4.38 3.36 -15.09
CA ARG A 25 3.84 4.66 -15.52
C ARG A 25 4.86 5.78 -15.47
N GLU A 26 5.58 5.89 -14.35
CA GLU A 26 6.50 7.00 -14.07
C GLU A 26 7.97 6.62 -14.28
N GLY A 27 8.28 5.33 -14.39
CA GLY A 27 9.65 4.83 -14.59
C GLY A 27 10.49 4.78 -13.31
N TYR A 28 9.89 5.06 -12.15
CA TYR A 28 10.51 4.92 -10.84
C TYR A 28 9.53 4.27 -9.85
N LEU A 29 10.05 3.66 -8.78
CA LEU A 29 9.24 2.91 -7.83
C LEU A 29 8.49 3.81 -6.84
N PHE A 30 9.11 4.89 -6.38
CA PHE A 30 8.59 5.71 -5.30
C PHE A 30 9.30 7.08 -5.19
N ASP A 31 8.56 8.20 -5.15
CA ASP A 31 9.09 9.52 -4.81
C ASP A 31 8.55 10.00 -3.43
N PRO A 32 9.41 10.19 -2.42
CA PRO A 32 9.00 10.69 -1.11
C PRO A 32 8.30 12.06 -1.13
N ARG A 33 8.52 12.87 -2.17
CA ARG A 33 7.94 14.21 -2.30
C ARG A 33 6.43 14.16 -2.53
N ASP A 34 5.95 13.12 -3.20
CA ASP A 34 4.54 12.98 -3.57
C ASP A 34 3.68 12.47 -2.41
N ILE A 35 4.31 11.89 -1.38
CA ILE A 35 3.66 11.59 -0.11
C ILE A 35 3.28 12.87 0.64
N ALA A 36 4.20 13.85 0.67
CA ALA A 36 4.04 15.08 1.46
C ALA A 36 3.13 16.10 0.76
N THR A 37 2.88 15.91 -0.53
CA THR A 37 2.02 16.79 -1.34
C THR A 37 0.57 16.34 -1.22
N PRO A 38 -0.33 17.11 -0.57
CA PRO A 38 -1.73 16.73 -0.45
C PRO A 38 -2.41 16.87 -1.81
N THR A 39 -2.84 15.74 -2.39
CA THR A 39 -3.44 15.68 -3.73
C THR A 39 -4.80 14.98 -3.64
N ILE A 40 -5.80 15.46 -4.39
CA ILE A 40 -7.12 14.83 -4.50
C ILE A 40 -7.43 14.66 -5.99
N PRO A 41 -7.53 13.41 -6.52
CA PRO A 41 -7.38 12.13 -5.81
C PRO A 41 -5.94 11.84 -5.31
N PRO A 42 -5.77 10.89 -4.36
CA PRO A 42 -4.46 10.54 -3.82
C PRO A 42 -3.49 10.01 -4.89
N SER A 43 -2.19 10.28 -4.74
CA SER A 43 -1.16 9.71 -5.62
C SER A 43 -1.00 8.19 -5.43
N HIS A 44 -0.32 7.51 -6.36
CA HIS A 44 -0.01 6.10 -6.22
C HIS A 44 0.86 5.83 -4.99
N GLU A 45 1.81 6.70 -4.62
CA GLU A 45 2.58 6.51 -3.38
C GLU A 45 1.70 6.61 -2.14
N GLN A 46 0.75 7.55 -2.13
CA GLN A 46 -0.19 7.69 -1.01
C GLN A 46 -1.09 6.46 -0.90
N LEU A 47 -1.62 5.97 -2.03
CA LEU A 47 -2.40 4.73 -2.08
C LEU A 47 -1.58 3.53 -1.61
N PHE A 48 -0.33 3.41 -2.06
CA PHE A 48 0.60 2.36 -1.64
C PHE A 48 0.79 2.37 -0.12
N ILE A 49 1.11 3.53 0.47
CA ILE A 49 1.31 3.66 1.93
C ILE A 49 0.04 3.28 2.69
N ILE A 50 -1.13 3.77 2.26
CA ILE A 50 -2.40 3.50 2.92
C ILE A 50 -2.69 1.99 2.92
N LEU A 51 -2.59 1.35 1.74
CA LEU A 51 -2.85 -0.06 1.58
C LEU A 51 -1.85 -0.93 2.35
N LEU A 52 -0.56 -0.61 2.27
CA LEU A 52 0.50 -1.33 2.96
C LEU A 52 0.35 -1.20 4.48
N SER A 53 0.09 0.00 4.99
CA SER A 53 -0.12 0.24 6.42
C SER A 53 -1.33 -0.55 6.94
N ALA A 54 -2.45 -0.53 6.20
CA ALA A 54 -3.62 -1.32 6.55
C ALA A 54 -3.33 -2.84 6.52
N ALA A 55 -2.59 -3.31 5.52
CA ALA A 55 -2.17 -4.70 5.42
C ALA A 55 -1.33 -5.14 6.61
N LEU A 56 -0.36 -4.33 7.03
CA LEU A 56 0.51 -4.59 8.18
C LEU A 56 -0.28 -4.59 9.49
N ILE A 57 -1.14 -3.59 9.71
CA ILE A 57 -1.97 -3.49 10.93
C ILE A 57 -2.88 -4.72 11.06
N LEU A 58 -3.53 -5.15 9.98
CA LEU A 58 -4.41 -6.33 9.99
C LEU A 58 -3.62 -7.65 10.08
N GLY A 59 -2.45 -7.71 9.46
CA GLY A 59 -1.58 -8.87 9.46
C GLY A 59 -0.87 -9.09 10.79
N TYR A 60 -0.65 -8.02 11.55
CA TYR A 60 0.06 -8.05 12.81
C TYR A 60 -0.67 -8.94 13.84
N ARG A 61 0.01 -10.01 14.27
CA ARG A 61 -0.43 -10.81 15.41
C ARG A 61 0.25 -10.25 16.64
N TRP A 62 -0.50 -9.54 17.49
CA TRP A 62 -0.10 -9.31 18.87
C TRP A 62 0.06 -10.69 19.52
N ARG A 63 1.31 -11.14 19.64
CA ARG A 63 1.67 -12.34 20.38
C ARG A 63 1.59 -11.94 21.86
N ARG A 64 0.47 -12.26 22.52
CA ARG A 64 0.39 -12.26 23.99
C ARG A 64 1.08 -13.50 24.52
#